data_AF-A0A420M718-F1
#
_entry.id   AF-A0A420M718-F1
#
_cell.length_a   1.000
_cell.length_b   1.000
_cell.length_c   1.000
_cell.angle_alpha   90.00
_cell.angle_beta   90.00
_cell.angle_gamma   90.00
#
_symmetry.space_group_name_H-M   'P 1'
#
loop_
_entity.id
_entity.type
_entity.pdbx_description
1 polymer ?
#
loop_
_entity_poly.entity_id
_entity_poly.type
_entity_poly.pdbx_seq_one_letter_code
_entity_poly.pdbx_strand_id
1 'polypeptide(L)'
;MPVYSADDLENAIADVKNGVSLKTAAKKNGLPPSTLRGRLTGAQSRQVARQEQLRLTTDQEDDLERWILRQEKLGHAPTHAQVRTIVRSVLARHGDHAPLGRKWTTRFVERHPALKTKLGRRTDWERVNAATPANIKRLFDVYETVDWIPPERRYNADEGGIMEGQGVNGLVIGSSQESPNAVPVKTATV
;
A
#
# COMPACT_ATOMS: atom_id res chain seq x y z
N MET A 1 14.91 9.71 -16.17
CA MET A 1 15.64 9.15 -15.00
C MET A 1 17.04 9.75 -14.99
N PRO A 2 17.68 9.99 -13.83
CA PRO A 2 19.11 10.29 -13.82
C PRO A 2 19.86 9.14 -14.51
N VAL A 3 20.86 9.46 -15.33
CA VAL A 3 21.64 8.46 -16.10
C VAL A 3 22.64 7.70 -15.21
N TYR A 4 22.79 8.10 -13.96
CA TYR A 4 23.74 7.57 -12.99
C TYR A 4 23.04 6.99 -11.74
N SER A 5 23.66 5.98 -11.15
CA SER A 5 23.20 5.31 -9.92
C SER A 5 23.68 6.04 -8.66
N ALA A 6 23.19 5.60 -7.49
CA ALA A 6 23.71 6.06 -6.20
C ALA A 6 25.17 5.65 -6.00
N ASP A 7 25.53 4.43 -6.43
CA ASP A 7 26.87 3.86 -6.34
C ASP A 7 27.88 4.65 -7.16
N ASP A 8 27.51 5.07 -8.39
CA ASP A 8 28.36 5.93 -9.23
C ASP A 8 28.70 7.25 -8.54
N LEU A 9 27.76 7.76 -7.74
CA LEU A 9 27.89 9.01 -7.02
C LEU A 9 28.79 8.85 -5.78
N GLU A 10 28.67 7.74 -5.05
CA GLU A 10 29.58 7.40 -3.94
C GLU A 10 31.01 7.15 -4.43
N ASN A 11 31.18 6.40 -5.53
CA ASN A 11 32.47 6.14 -6.15
C ASN A 11 33.16 7.44 -6.58
N ALA A 12 32.42 8.38 -7.17
CA ALA A 12 32.97 9.67 -7.55
C ALA A 12 33.36 10.55 -6.35
N ILE A 13 32.62 10.48 -5.25
CA ILE A 13 33.00 11.18 -3.99
C ILE A 13 34.29 10.57 -3.43
N ALA A 14 34.42 9.24 -3.44
CA ALA A 14 35.62 8.55 -3.01
C ALA A 14 36.83 8.91 -3.88
N ASP A 15 36.68 8.92 -5.21
CA ASP A 15 37.73 9.35 -6.15
C ASP A 15 38.23 10.76 -5.83
N VAL A 16 37.32 11.71 -5.57
CA VAL A 16 37.71 13.09 -5.21
C VAL A 16 38.44 13.15 -3.87
N LYS A 17 38.00 12.38 -2.87
CA LYS A 17 38.69 12.27 -1.58
C LYS A 17 40.09 11.65 -1.71
N ASN A 18 40.27 10.75 -2.67
CA ASN A 18 41.55 10.13 -3.00
C ASN A 18 42.46 11.01 -3.90
N GLY A 19 42.09 12.28 -4.13
CA GLY A 19 42.91 13.25 -4.85
C GLY A 19 42.65 13.34 -6.35
N VAL A 20 41.65 12.62 -6.88
CA VAL A 20 41.26 12.76 -8.29
C VAL A 20 40.52 14.08 -8.49
N SER A 21 40.83 14.78 -9.60
CA SER A 21 40.13 16.04 -9.91
C SER A 21 38.62 15.81 -10.08
N LEU A 22 37.81 16.76 -9.61
CA LEU A 22 36.34 16.68 -9.65
C LEU A 22 35.81 16.38 -11.06
N LYS A 23 36.37 17.02 -12.10
CA LYS A 23 35.95 16.77 -13.49
C LYS A 23 36.31 15.36 -13.95
N THR A 24 37.47 14.85 -13.56
CA THR A 24 37.92 13.49 -13.89
C THR A 24 37.08 12.44 -13.19
N ALA A 25 36.82 12.61 -11.89
CA ALA A 25 35.96 11.72 -11.10
C ALA A 25 34.52 11.71 -11.64
N ALA A 26 33.97 12.88 -11.98
CA ALA A 26 32.63 12.97 -12.57
C ALA A 26 32.56 12.29 -13.94
N LYS A 27 33.55 12.51 -14.81
CA LYS A 27 33.59 11.88 -16.15
C LYS A 27 33.75 10.36 -16.06
N LYS A 28 34.60 9.87 -15.16
CA LYS A 28 34.85 8.44 -14.93
C LYS A 28 33.57 7.70 -14.51
N ASN A 29 32.73 8.35 -13.71
CA ASN A 29 31.50 7.76 -13.17
C ASN A 29 30.23 8.22 -13.92
N GLY A 30 30.35 8.84 -15.10
CA GLY A 30 29.20 9.24 -15.92
C GLY A 30 28.30 10.33 -15.31
N LEU A 31 28.82 11.13 -14.36
CA LEU A 31 28.06 12.14 -13.63
C LEU A 31 28.25 13.54 -14.24
N PRO A 32 27.23 14.42 -14.21
CA PRO A 32 27.45 15.85 -14.38
C PRO A 32 28.38 16.40 -13.27
N PRO A 33 29.43 17.17 -13.60
CA PRO A 33 30.33 17.76 -12.59
C PRO A 33 29.60 18.66 -11.58
N SER A 34 28.51 19.31 -12.00
CA SER A 34 27.65 20.12 -11.12
C SER A 34 26.98 19.30 -10.02
N THR A 35 26.58 18.06 -10.32
CA THR A 35 25.98 17.14 -9.34
C THR A 35 27.01 16.73 -8.29
N LEU A 36 28.21 16.32 -8.72
CA LEU A 36 29.29 15.93 -7.79
C LEU A 36 29.73 17.11 -6.92
N ARG A 37 29.86 18.31 -7.52
CA ARG A 37 30.15 19.54 -6.77
C ARG A 37 29.09 19.82 -5.73
N GLY A 38 27.81 19.79 -6.10
CA GLY A 38 26.71 20.01 -5.18
C GLY A 38 26.76 19.06 -3.99
N ARG A 39 27.04 17.78 -4.24
CA ARG A 39 27.16 16.74 -3.20
C ARG A 39 28.32 16.98 -2.25
N LEU A 40 29.48 17.37 -2.77
CA LEU A 40 30.65 17.75 -1.95
C LEU A 40 30.40 19.01 -1.10
N THR A 41 29.56 19.93 -1.58
CA THR A 41 29.14 21.12 -0.84
C THR A 41 27.95 20.89 0.10
N GLY A 42 27.55 19.63 0.31
CA GLY A 42 26.49 19.26 1.27
C GLY A 42 25.06 19.25 0.71
N ALA A 43 24.87 19.37 -0.61
CA ALA A 43 23.53 19.24 -1.19
C ALA A 43 23.02 17.79 -1.03
N GLN A 44 21.89 17.63 -0.35
CA GLN A 44 21.23 16.33 -0.17
C GLN A 44 20.66 15.79 -1.48
N SER A 45 20.46 14.46 -1.52
CA SER A 45 19.84 13.83 -2.68
C SER A 45 18.38 14.28 -2.84
N ARG A 46 17.90 14.29 -4.09
CA ARG A 46 16.48 14.61 -4.34
C ARG A 46 15.55 13.63 -3.65
N GLN A 47 16.00 12.39 -3.41
CA GLN A 47 15.25 11.39 -2.65
C GLN A 47 15.21 11.75 -1.17
N VAL A 48 16.35 12.09 -0.56
CA VAL A 48 16.43 12.50 0.86
C VAL A 48 15.61 13.76 1.12
N ALA A 49 15.82 14.81 0.31
CA ALA A 49 15.06 16.05 0.43
C ALA A 49 13.55 15.84 0.20
N ARG A 50 13.17 14.84 -0.60
CA ARG A 50 11.76 14.48 -0.82
C ARG A 50 11.19 13.68 0.36
N GLN A 51 11.99 12.82 1.00
CA GLN A 51 11.60 12.10 2.21
C GLN A 51 11.36 13.07 3.37
N GLU A 52 12.20 14.09 3.54
CA GLU A 52 12.01 15.14 4.56
C GLU A 52 10.73 15.96 4.33
N GLN A 53 10.19 15.99 3.10
CA GLN A 53 8.93 16.64 2.77
C GLN A 53 7.70 15.73 2.96
N LEU A 54 7.88 14.45 3.24
CA LEU A 54 6.77 13.55 3.56
C LEU A 54 6.33 13.82 5.01
N ARG A 55 5.02 13.86 5.22
CA ARG A 55 4.45 14.03 6.57
C ARG A 55 4.54 12.77 7.42
N LEU A 56 4.61 11.61 6.76
CA LEU A 56 4.89 10.33 7.39
C LEU A 56 6.32 9.92 7.05
N THR A 57 6.99 9.30 8.01
CA THR A 57 8.26 8.60 7.78
C THR A 57 8.06 7.40 6.86
N THR A 58 9.13 6.90 6.25
CA THR A 58 9.06 5.69 5.41
C THR A 58 8.52 4.50 6.21
N ASP A 59 8.99 4.30 7.44
CA ASP A 59 8.51 3.21 8.31
C ASP A 59 7.00 3.31 8.60
N GLN A 60 6.48 4.53 8.81
CA GLN A 60 5.05 4.76 9.00
C GLN A 60 4.24 4.50 7.72
N GLU A 61 4.76 4.85 6.55
CA GLU A 61 4.11 4.52 5.28
C GLU A 61 4.09 2.99 5.05
N ASP A 62 5.17 2.28 5.39
CA ASP A 62 5.28 0.83 5.27
C ASP A 62 4.37 0.09 6.27
N ASP A 63 4.25 0.60 7.51
CA ASP A 63 3.28 0.11 8.50
C ASP A 63 1.84 0.26 7.99
N LEU A 64 1.55 1.41 7.36
CA LEU A 64 0.23 1.69 6.78
C LEU A 64 -0.07 0.75 5.61
N GLU A 65 0.89 0.51 4.73
CA GLU A 65 0.79 -0.47 3.65
C GLU A 65 0.45 -1.86 4.20
N ARG A 66 1.24 -2.35 5.16
CA ARG A 66 1.01 -3.66 5.80
C ARG A 66 -0.36 -3.76 6.46
N TRP A 67 -0.81 -2.68 7.12
CA TRP A 67 -2.13 -2.63 7.70
C TRP A 67 -3.23 -2.73 6.63
N ILE A 68 -3.13 -1.98 5.53
CA ILE A 68 -4.09 -2.03 4.41
C ILE A 68 -4.18 -3.45 3.83
N LEU A 69 -3.04 -4.08 3.55
CA LEU A 69 -2.99 -5.44 3.00
C LEU A 69 -3.62 -6.47 3.97
N ARG A 70 -3.40 -6.31 5.27
CA ARG A 70 -4.03 -7.16 6.29
C ARG A 70 -5.54 -6.96 6.34
N GLN A 71 -6.02 -5.72 6.27
CA GLN A 71 -7.45 -5.42 6.24
C GLN A 71 -8.13 -6.03 5.02
N GLU A 72 -7.51 -5.96 3.85
CA GLU A 72 -8.03 -6.63 2.67
C GLU A 72 -8.09 -8.15 2.85
N LYS A 73 -7.03 -8.76 3.40
CA LYS A 73 -7.02 -10.22 3.64
C LYS A 73 -8.17 -10.67 4.56
N LEU A 74 -8.66 -9.77 5.41
CA LEU A 74 -9.81 -9.98 6.28
C LEU A 74 -11.16 -9.66 5.61
N GLY A 75 -11.18 -9.27 4.32
CA GLY A 75 -12.39 -8.88 3.59
C GLY A 75 -12.82 -7.43 3.84
N HIS A 76 -12.00 -6.62 4.51
CA HIS A 76 -12.32 -5.27 4.95
C HIS A 76 -11.39 -4.21 4.35
N ALA A 77 -11.11 -4.30 3.03
CA ALA A 77 -10.25 -3.34 2.35
C ALA A 77 -10.71 -1.88 2.61
N PRO A 78 -9.84 -1.01 3.16
CA PRO A 78 -10.25 0.32 3.60
C PRO A 78 -10.46 1.26 2.41
N THR A 79 -11.42 2.17 2.57
CA THR A 79 -11.66 3.28 1.63
C THR A 79 -10.57 4.34 1.72
N HIS A 80 -10.43 5.16 0.67
CA HIS A 80 -9.53 6.33 0.68
C HIS A 80 -9.81 7.27 1.86
N ALA A 81 -11.08 7.43 2.25
CA ALA A 81 -11.49 8.27 3.38
C ALA A 81 -11.04 7.69 4.72
N GLN A 82 -11.20 6.38 4.94
CA GLN A 82 -10.75 5.69 6.15
C GLN A 82 -9.24 5.77 6.32
N VAL A 83 -8.47 5.50 5.25
CA VAL A 83 -7.01 5.65 5.25
C VAL A 83 -6.62 7.07 5.64
N ARG A 84 -7.29 8.08 5.05
CA ARG A 84 -7.04 9.50 5.39
C ARG A 84 -7.34 9.81 6.86
N THR A 85 -8.40 9.26 7.43
CA THR A 85 -8.76 9.45 8.84
C THR A 85 -7.72 8.83 9.77
N ILE A 86 -7.23 7.63 9.46
CA ILE A 86 -6.18 6.98 10.24
C ILE A 86 -4.89 7.78 10.20
N VAL A 87 -4.46 8.21 9.01
CA VAL A 87 -3.24 9.00 8.87
C VAL A 87 -3.34 10.33 9.61
N ARG A 88 -4.49 11.02 9.54
CA ARG A 88 -4.72 12.23 10.34
C ARG A 88 -4.61 11.97 11.84
N SER A 89 -5.09 10.81 12.29
CA SER A 89 -5.03 10.42 13.70
C SER A 89 -3.59 10.13 14.14
N VAL A 90 -2.78 9.49 13.29
CA VAL A 90 -1.35 9.28 13.53
C VAL A 90 -0.62 10.61 13.61
N LEU A 91 -0.82 11.50 12.64
CA LEU A 91 -0.18 12.82 12.60
C LEU A 91 -0.56 13.68 13.81
N ALA A 92 -1.84 13.66 14.21
CA ALA A 92 -2.30 14.40 15.38
C ALA A 92 -1.63 13.93 16.69
N ARG A 93 -1.33 12.64 16.83
CA ARG A 93 -0.55 12.12 17.99
C ARG A 93 0.89 12.64 18.02
N HIS A 94 1.44 12.99 16.86
CA HIS A 94 2.76 13.59 16.72
C HIS A 94 2.72 15.14 16.72
N GLY A 95 1.58 15.75 17.08
CA GLY A 95 1.41 17.20 17.14
C GLY A 95 1.19 17.88 15.78
N ASP A 96 1.03 17.12 14.70
CA ASP A 96 0.72 17.66 13.37
C ASP A 96 -0.79 17.61 13.11
N HIS A 97 -1.43 18.77 13.25
CA HIS A 97 -2.87 18.95 13.02
C HIS A 97 -3.21 19.51 11.63
N ALA A 98 -2.22 19.72 10.76
CA ALA A 98 -2.46 20.31 9.45
C ALA A 98 -3.33 19.38 8.57
N PRO A 99 -4.22 19.91 7.73
CA PRO A 99 -5.03 19.08 6.84
C PRO A 99 -4.14 18.33 5.83
N LEU A 100 -4.41 17.05 5.60
CA LEU A 100 -3.77 16.32 4.49
C LEU A 100 -4.25 16.89 3.15
N GLY A 101 -3.32 17.05 2.20
CA GLY A 101 -3.64 17.54 0.86
C GLY A 101 -4.58 16.60 0.09
N ARG A 102 -5.35 17.15 -0.84
CA ARG A 102 -6.39 16.43 -1.61
C ARG A 102 -5.87 15.18 -2.34
N LYS A 103 -4.64 15.25 -2.88
CA LYS A 103 -4.00 14.16 -3.65
C LYS A 103 -3.14 13.23 -2.79
N TRP A 104 -3.17 13.37 -1.46
CA TRP A 104 -2.24 12.64 -0.59
C TRP A 104 -2.42 11.12 -0.72
N THR A 105 -3.65 10.61 -0.66
CA THR A 105 -3.94 9.18 -0.74
C THR A 105 -3.61 8.60 -2.10
N THR A 106 -3.90 9.31 -3.19
CA THR A 106 -3.53 8.91 -4.55
C THR A 106 -2.01 8.78 -4.68
N ARG A 107 -1.26 9.80 -4.23
CA ARG A 107 0.20 9.78 -4.26
C ARG A 107 0.79 8.71 -3.35
N PHE A 108 0.15 8.42 -2.22
CA PHE A 108 0.53 7.30 -1.35
C PHE A 108 0.42 5.99 -2.12
N VAL A 109 -0.71 5.69 -2.74
CA VAL A 109 -0.85 4.49 -3.58
C VAL A 109 0.18 4.45 -4.72
N GLU A 110 0.47 5.57 -5.38
CA GLU A 110 1.52 5.64 -6.43
C GLU A 110 2.94 5.34 -5.89
N ARG A 111 3.21 5.62 -4.61
CA ARG A 111 4.51 5.34 -3.97
C ARG A 111 4.67 3.88 -3.54
N HIS A 112 3.58 3.16 -3.35
CA HIS A 112 3.55 1.78 -2.84
C HIS A 112 3.03 0.82 -3.92
N PRO A 113 3.91 0.22 -4.76
CA PRO A 113 3.50 -0.62 -5.89
C PRO A 113 2.70 -1.87 -5.52
N ALA A 114 2.77 -2.29 -4.25
CA ALA A 114 1.95 -3.37 -3.72
C ALA A 114 0.48 -2.97 -3.54
N LEU A 115 0.15 -1.68 -3.62
CA LEU A 115 -1.20 -1.15 -3.46
C LEU A 115 -1.81 -0.72 -4.80
N LYS A 116 -3.12 -0.86 -4.92
CA LYS A 116 -3.92 -0.39 -6.04
C LYS A 116 -5.29 0.05 -5.54
N THR A 117 -5.85 1.05 -6.21
CA THR A 117 -7.24 1.42 -6.01
C THR A 117 -8.14 0.46 -6.78
N LYS A 118 -9.13 -0.12 -6.11
CA LYS A 118 -10.09 -1.06 -6.70
C LYS A 118 -11.50 -0.77 -6.23
N LEU A 119 -12.49 -1.33 -6.93
CA LEU A 119 -13.87 -1.22 -6.53
C LEU A 119 -14.13 -2.15 -5.34
N GLY A 120 -14.60 -1.59 -4.22
CA GLY A 120 -15.02 -2.39 -3.08
C GLY A 120 -16.25 -3.22 -3.44
N ARG A 121 -16.26 -4.50 -3.05
CA ARG A 121 -17.47 -5.33 -3.11
C ARG A 121 -18.15 -5.28 -1.75
N ARG A 122 -19.47 -5.14 -1.76
CA ARG A 122 -20.27 -5.31 -0.54
C ARG A 122 -20.16 -6.78 -0.10
N THR A 123 -20.23 -7.02 1.19
CA THR A 123 -20.48 -8.35 1.76
C THR A 123 -21.80 -8.26 2.49
N ASP A 124 -22.68 -9.24 2.35
CA ASP A 124 -23.97 -9.26 3.03
C ASP A 124 -23.80 -9.00 4.53
N TRP A 125 -24.58 -8.05 5.06
CA TRP A 125 -24.46 -7.63 6.46
C TRP A 125 -24.86 -8.76 7.42
N GLU A 126 -25.83 -9.59 7.03
CA GLU A 126 -26.27 -10.75 7.81
C GLU A 126 -25.14 -11.77 7.92
N ARG A 127 -24.40 -11.98 6.83
CA ARG A 127 -23.25 -12.89 6.81
C ARG A 127 -22.13 -12.42 7.73
N VAL A 128 -21.83 -11.13 7.73
CA VAL A 128 -20.79 -10.56 8.61
C VAL A 128 -21.19 -10.68 10.08
N ASN A 129 -22.44 -10.33 10.42
CA ASN A 129 -22.93 -10.41 11.80
C ASN A 129 -23.12 -11.85 12.29
N ALA A 130 -23.49 -12.77 11.40
CA ALA A 130 -23.67 -14.17 11.73
C ALA A 130 -22.33 -14.92 11.91
N ALA A 131 -21.21 -14.42 11.38
CA ALA A 131 -19.88 -15.01 11.48
C ALA A 131 -19.23 -14.80 12.87
N THR A 132 -19.97 -15.05 13.95
CA THR A 132 -19.43 -15.04 15.31
C THR A 132 -18.73 -16.36 15.64
N PRO A 133 -17.75 -16.39 16.56
CA PRO A 133 -17.11 -17.64 16.98
C PRO A 133 -18.10 -18.70 17.47
N ALA A 134 -19.16 -18.28 18.17
CA ALA A 134 -20.19 -19.18 18.66
C ALA A 134 -21.00 -19.82 17.52
N ASN A 135 -21.39 -19.02 16.52
CA ASN A 135 -22.14 -19.52 15.37
C ASN A 135 -21.28 -20.43 14.49
N ILE A 136 -20.02 -20.06 14.26
CA ILE A 136 -19.07 -20.89 13.51
C ILE A 136 -18.84 -22.22 14.24
N LYS A 137 -18.63 -22.19 15.56
CA LYS A 137 -18.49 -23.42 16.35
C LYS A 137 -19.74 -24.29 16.25
N ARG A 138 -20.92 -23.72 16.46
CA ARG A 138 -22.20 -24.43 16.36
C ARG A 138 -22.40 -25.08 14.99
N LEU A 139 -21.99 -24.40 13.91
CA LEU A 139 -22.04 -24.97 12.56
C LEU A 139 -21.20 -26.25 12.47
N PHE A 140 -19.95 -26.22 12.95
CA PHE A 140 -19.08 -27.40 12.94
C PHE A 140 -19.58 -28.50 13.88
N ASP A 141 -20.08 -28.15 15.07
CA ASP A 141 -20.69 -29.11 16.01
C ASP A 141 -21.85 -29.88 15.34
N VAL A 142 -22.72 -29.18 14.59
CA VAL A 142 -23.82 -29.83 13.83
C VAL A 142 -23.27 -30.60 12.63
N TYR A 143 -22.25 -30.08 11.94
CA TYR A 143 -21.65 -30.73 10.77
C TYR A 143 -21.02 -32.08 11.12
N GLU A 144 -20.45 -32.22 12.32
CA GLU A 144 -19.91 -33.49 12.81
C GLU A 144 -21.00 -34.55 13.04
N THR A 145 -22.25 -34.16 13.31
CA THR A 145 -23.37 -35.12 13.51
C THR A 145 -23.86 -35.81 12.23
N VAL A 146 -23.45 -35.34 11.06
CA VAL A 146 -23.84 -35.88 9.74
C VAL A 146 -22.69 -36.62 9.06
N ASP A 147 -21.72 -37.09 9.84
CA ASP A 147 -20.55 -37.85 9.38
C ASP A 147 -20.90 -39.11 8.58
N TRP A 148 -22.04 -39.74 8.91
CA TRP A 148 -22.59 -40.93 8.26
C TRP A 148 -22.94 -40.75 6.78
N ILE A 149 -23.07 -39.51 6.28
CA ILE A 149 -23.21 -39.23 4.85
C ILE A 149 -21.80 -39.13 4.25
N PRO A 150 -21.40 -40.00 3.29
CA PRO A 150 -20.08 -39.93 2.67
C PRO A 150 -19.83 -38.57 2.01
N PRO A 151 -18.60 -38.02 2.05
CA PRO A 151 -18.28 -36.71 1.47
C PRO A 151 -18.71 -36.55 0.00
N GLU A 152 -18.66 -37.63 -0.79
CA GLU A 152 -19.02 -37.66 -2.22
C GLU A 152 -20.51 -37.39 -2.47
N ARG A 153 -21.34 -37.52 -1.43
CA ARG A 153 -22.79 -37.31 -1.46
C ARG A 153 -23.21 -36.04 -0.73
N ARG A 154 -22.27 -35.21 -0.30
CA ARG A 154 -22.54 -33.92 0.33
C ARG A 154 -22.49 -32.83 -0.73
N TYR A 155 -23.66 -32.29 -1.06
CA TYR A 155 -23.79 -31.22 -2.04
C TYR A 155 -24.06 -29.89 -1.33
N ASN A 156 -23.41 -28.83 -1.78
CA ASN A 156 -23.77 -27.48 -1.35
C ASN A 156 -25.04 -27.05 -2.10
N ALA A 157 -25.96 -26.41 -1.39
CA ALA A 157 -27.10 -25.73 -1.99
C ALA A 157 -27.06 -24.29 -1.48
N ASP A 158 -26.55 -23.38 -2.30
CA ASP A 158 -26.56 -21.95 -2.03
C ASP A 158 -27.47 -21.21 -3.00
N GLU A 159 -28.25 -20.27 -2.47
CA GLU A 159 -29.08 -19.39 -3.29
C GLU A 159 -28.23 -18.18 -3.71
N GLY A 160 -28.20 -17.91 -5.02
CA GLY A 160 -27.60 -16.72 -5.60
C GLY A 160 -28.48 -15.48 -5.37
N GLY A 161 -28.47 -14.95 -4.15
CA GLY A 161 -29.24 -13.77 -3.78
C GLY A 161 -28.76 -12.47 -4.43
N ILE A 162 -29.69 -11.57 -4.74
CA ILE A 162 -29.40 -10.18 -5.07
C ILE A 162 -29.12 -9.45 -3.75
N MET A 163 -27.88 -9.00 -3.54
CA MET A 163 -27.36 -8.72 -2.20
C MET A 163 -27.55 -7.27 -1.73
N GLU A 164 -28.21 -7.10 -0.57
CA GLU A 164 -28.10 -5.90 0.27
C GLU A 164 -26.93 -6.08 1.27
N GLY A 165 -25.74 -5.52 0.99
CA GLY A 165 -24.55 -5.76 1.83
C GLY A 165 -24.03 -4.58 2.63
N GLN A 166 -23.17 -4.84 3.62
CA GLN A 166 -22.26 -3.86 4.18
C GLN A 166 -21.02 -3.68 3.29
N GLY A 167 -20.58 -2.44 3.15
CA GLY A 167 -19.53 -2.02 2.23
C GLY A 167 -19.98 -0.83 1.41
N VAL A 168 -19.04 0.07 1.09
CA VAL A 168 -19.33 1.23 0.27
C VAL A 168 -19.18 0.82 -1.20
N ASN A 169 -20.15 1.14 -2.05
CA ASN A 169 -19.94 1.18 -3.51
C ASN A 169 -18.96 2.32 -3.81
N GLY A 170 -17.68 2.08 -3.58
CA GLY A 170 -16.66 3.10 -3.53
C GLY A 170 -15.28 2.53 -3.76
N LEU A 171 -14.36 3.44 -4.07
CA LEU A 171 -12.96 3.08 -4.29
C LEU A 171 -12.31 2.73 -2.95
N VAL A 172 -11.79 1.51 -2.87
CA VAL A 172 -10.99 1.00 -1.76
C VAL A 172 -9.54 0.87 -2.17
N ILE A 173 -8.64 0.82 -1.19
CA ILE A 173 -7.22 0.61 -1.38
C ILE A 173 -6.91 -0.81 -0.89
N GLY A 174 -6.22 -1.59 -1.72
CA GLY A 174 -5.74 -2.92 -1.34
C GLY A 174 -4.62 -3.38 -2.27
N SER A 175 -4.28 -4.67 -2.23
CA SER A 175 -3.26 -5.32 -3.06
C SER A 175 -3.38 -4.96 -4.55
N SER A 176 -2.23 -4.81 -5.18
CA SER A 176 -2.09 -4.69 -6.63
C SER A 176 -2.24 -6.02 -7.36
N GLN A 177 -2.03 -7.14 -6.67
CA GLN A 177 -2.31 -8.47 -7.19
C GLN A 177 -3.81 -8.59 -7.50
N GLU A 178 -4.11 -9.02 -8.73
CA GLU A 178 -5.47 -9.32 -9.14
C GLU A 178 -5.95 -10.53 -8.34
N SER A 179 -6.99 -10.33 -7.53
CA SER A 179 -7.73 -11.49 -7.03
C SER A 179 -8.43 -12.12 -8.24
N PRO A 180 -8.51 -13.45 -8.34
CA PRO A 180 -9.22 -14.12 -9.43
C PRO A 180 -10.71 -13.69 -9.54
N ASN A 181 -11.24 -13.02 -8.51
CA ASN A 181 -12.58 -12.47 -8.44
C ASN A 181 -12.64 -10.92 -8.58
N ALA A 182 -11.53 -10.23 -8.86
CA ALA A 182 -11.51 -8.77 -9.03
C ALA A 182 -11.99 -8.39 -10.44
N VAL A 183 -12.96 -7.47 -10.51
CA VAL A 183 -13.26 -6.77 -11.76
C VAL A 183 -12.29 -5.59 -11.85
N PRO A 184 -11.43 -5.51 -12.89
CA PRO A 184 -10.49 -4.42 -13.02
C PRO A 184 -11.23 -3.10 -13.26
N VAL A 185 -10.90 -2.08 -12.46
CA VAL A 185 -11.34 -0.70 -12.71
C VAL A 185 -10.36 -0.09 -13.72
N LYS A 186 -10.84 0.27 -14.92
CA LYS A 186 -10.07 1.09 -15.85
C LYS A 186 -9.93 2.49 -15.24
N THR A 187 -8.78 2.78 -14.64
CA THR A 187 -8.41 4.16 -14.35
C THR A 187 -8.16 4.87 -15.68
N ALA A 188 -9.03 5.82 -16.03
CA ALA A 188 -8.78 6.71 -17.15
C ALA A 188 -7.53 7.55 -16.86
N THR A 189 -6.48 7.33 -17.65
CA THR A 189 -5.36 8.25 -17.75
C THR A 189 -5.92 9.54 -18.37
N VAL A 190 -5.75 10.66 -17.66
CA VAL A 190 -6.08 12.00 -18.15
C VAL A 190 -5.25 12.34 -19.38
#